data_AF-U2JPN5-F1
#
_entry.id   AF-U2JPN5-F1
#
_cell.length_a   1.000
_cell.length_b   1.000
_cell.length_c   1.000
_cell.angle_alpha   90.00
_cell.angle_beta   90.00
_cell.angle_gamma   90.00
#
_symmetry.space_group_name_H-M   'P 1'
#
loop_
_entity.id
_entity.type
_entity.pdbx_description
1 polymer ?
#
loop_
_entity_poly.entity_id
_entity_poly.type
_entity_poly.pdbx_seq_one_letter_code
_entity_poly.pdbx_strand_id
1 'polypeptide(L)'
;MRNVTIMLFVIFLLFGLSIWLQVVLCKKESKYLGLILPTISFIGSLPVVFSWAFIPNAGVGQWIGFVYNFLVANILTIVLLLIYFGSKSREKKNKELRKSKIQDL
;
A
#
# COMPACT_ATOMS: atom_id res chain seq x y z
N MET A 1 -17.11 -2.36 -26.17
CA MET A 1 -16.39 -3.49 -25.52
C MET A 1 -14.87 -3.36 -25.63
N ARG A 2 -14.29 -3.10 -26.81
CA ARG A 2 -12.83 -2.95 -27.02
C ARG A 2 -12.11 -1.99 -26.05
N ASN A 3 -12.70 -0.83 -25.76
CA ASN A 3 -12.09 0.16 -24.85
C ASN A 3 -12.06 -0.32 -23.38
N VAL A 4 -13.05 -1.14 -22.97
CA VAL A 4 -13.14 -1.68 -21.60
C VAL A 4 -12.05 -2.73 -21.38
N THR A 5 -11.81 -3.59 -22.37
CA THR A 5 -10.74 -4.60 -22.32
C THR A 5 -9.36 -3.96 -22.24
N ILE A 6 -9.11 -2.89 -23.00
CA ILE A 6 -7.84 -2.13 -22.96
C ILE A 6 -7.66 -1.49 -21.57
N MET A 7 -8.71 -0.87 -21.02
CA MET A 7 -8.67 -0.25 -19.70
C MET A 7 -8.36 -1.27 -18.59
N LEU A 8 -8.99 -2.45 -18.61
CA LEU A 8 -8.71 -3.54 -17.67
C LEU A 8 -7.27 -4.03 -17.76
N PHE A 9 -6.74 -4.18 -18.97
CA PHE A 9 -5.36 -4.61 -19.19
C PHE A 9 -4.34 -3.59 -18.66
N VAL A 10 -4.58 -2.30 -18.90
CA VAL A 10 -3.73 -1.21 -18.39
C VAL A 10 -3.74 -1.16 -16.86
N ILE A 11 -4.91 -1.34 -16.22
CA ILE A 11 -5.02 -1.40 -14.75
C ILE A 11 -4.21 -2.58 -14.19
N PHE A 12 -4.32 -3.76 -14.80
CA PHE A 12 -3.59 -4.94 -14.36
C PHE A 12 -2.07 -4.76 -14.46
N LEU A 13 -1.61 -4.11 -15.53
CA LEU A 13 -0.19 -3.81 -15.78
C LEU A 13 0.34 -2.80 -14.76
N LEU A 14 -0.42 -1.74 -14.46
CA LEU A 14 -0.08 -0.76 -13.42
C LEU A 14 0.00 -1.40 -12.03
N PHE A 15 -0.91 -2.32 -11.70
CA PHE A 15 -0.88 -3.08 -10.44
C PHE A 15 0.36 -3.97 -10.33
N GLY A 16 0.66 -4.74 -11.38
CA GLY A 16 1.85 -5.59 -11.41
C GLY A 16 3.14 -4.80 -11.27
N LEU A 17 3.25 -3.66 -11.96
CA LEU A 17 4.40 -2.76 -11.88
C LEU A 17 4.56 -2.18 -10.46
N SER A 18 3.44 -1.80 -9.83
CA SER A 18 3.43 -1.26 -8.46
C SER A 18 3.93 -2.29 -7.44
N ILE A 19 3.48 -3.54 -7.53
CA ILE A 19 3.91 -4.64 -6.66
C ILE A 19 5.39 -4.96 -6.89
N TRP A 20 5.82 -5.06 -8.14
CA TRP A 20 7.22 -5.32 -8.48
C TRP A 20 8.14 -4.22 -7.96
N LEU A 21 7.75 -2.96 -8.15
CA LEU A 21 8.50 -1.80 -7.65
C LEU A 21 8.61 -1.83 -6.12
N GLN A 22 7.55 -2.25 -5.42
CA GLN A 22 7.57 -2.41 -3.97
C GLN A 22 8.48 -3.54 -3.47
N VAL A 23 8.49 -4.68 -4.16
CA VAL A 23 9.39 -5.80 -3.84
C VAL A 23 10.85 -5.39 -4.06
N VAL A 24 11.13 -4.66 -5.14
CA VAL A 24 12.48 -4.13 -5.44
C VAL A 24 12.88 -3.03 -4.45
N LEU A 25 11.96 -2.15 -4.04
CA LEU A 25 12.21 -1.11 -3.03
C LEU A 25 12.39 -1.69 -1.62
N CYS A 26 11.68 -2.75 -1.26
CA CYS A 26 11.89 -3.49 0.00
C CYS A 26 13.24 -4.23 0.03
N LYS A 27 13.80 -4.58 -1.13
CA LYS A 27 15.13 -5.19 -1.23
C LYS A 27 16.28 -4.19 -1.09
N LYS A 28 16.05 -2.88 -1.31
CA LYS A 28 17.05 -1.85 -1.02
C LYS A 28 17.01 -1.51 0.48
N GLU A 29 18.17 -1.49 1.14
CA GLU A 29 18.37 -1.21 2.58
C GLU A 29 17.70 0.08 3.11
N SER A 30 17.20 0.94 2.24
CA SER A 30 16.49 2.16 2.58
C SER A 30 15.11 1.85 3.18
N LYS A 31 15.08 1.82 4.51
CA LYS A 31 13.93 1.72 5.43
C LYS A 31 12.66 2.49 5.04
N TYR A 32 12.77 3.53 4.21
CA TYR A 32 11.71 4.48 3.86
C TYR A 32 11.12 4.24 2.47
N LEU A 33 11.84 3.59 1.55
CA LEU A 33 11.40 3.44 0.16
C LEU A 33 10.22 2.48 0.03
N GLY A 34 10.23 1.33 0.73
CA GLY A 34 9.07 0.42 0.75
C GLY A 34 7.80 1.02 1.37
N LEU A 35 7.94 2.11 2.14
CA LEU A 35 6.82 2.82 2.78
C LEU A 35 6.25 3.94 1.90
N ILE A 36 7.00 4.43 0.92
CA ILE A 36 6.55 5.52 0.03
C ILE A 36 5.29 5.12 -0.74
N LEU A 37 5.20 3.89 -1.25
CA LEU A 37 4.02 3.44 -2.00
C LEU A 37 2.74 3.40 -1.15
N PRO A 38 2.70 2.73 0.02
CA PRO A 38 1.50 2.73 0.86
C PRO A 38 1.19 4.11 1.43
N THR A 39 2.20 4.95 1.70
CA THR A 39 1.97 6.35 2.12
C THR A 39 1.37 7.18 0.98
N ILE A 40 1.82 7.04 -0.27
CA ILE A 40 1.23 7.74 -1.42
C ILE A 40 -0.19 7.23 -1.68
N SER A 41 -0.46 5.92 -1.61
CA SER A 41 -1.83 5.39 -1.72
C SER A 41 -2.74 5.90 -0.61
N PHE A 42 -2.24 6.00 0.62
CA PHE A 42 -3.00 6.55 1.74
C PHE A 42 -3.30 8.04 1.53
N ILE A 43 -2.31 8.83 1.13
CA ILE A 43 -2.48 10.26 0.82
C ILE A 43 -3.44 10.46 -0.36
N GLY A 44 -3.36 9.62 -1.39
CA GLY A 44 -4.27 9.65 -2.55
C GLY A 44 -5.72 9.31 -2.19
N SER A 45 -5.95 8.55 -1.12
CA SER A 45 -7.31 8.26 -0.63
C SER A 45 -7.95 9.43 0.13
N LEU A 46 -7.15 10.34 0.72
CA LEU A 46 -7.63 11.46 1.54
C LEU A 46 -8.51 12.45 0.75
N PRO A 47 -8.13 12.93 -0.46
CA PRO A 47 -9.00 13.79 -1.26
C PRO A 47 -10.33 13.14 -1.63
N VAL A 48 -10.35 11.83 -1.89
CA VAL A 48 -11.57 11.08 -2.19
C VAL A 48 -12.49 11.05 -0.98
N VAL A 49 -11.92 10.84 0.21
CA VAL A 49 -12.65 10.87 1.48
C VAL A 49 -13.20 12.27 1.79
N PHE A 50 -12.37 13.30 1.65
CA PHE A 50 -12.77 14.68 1.88
C PHE A 50 -13.83 15.15 0.88
N SER A 51 -13.77 14.69 -0.37
CA SER A 51 -14.76 15.06 -1.39
C SER A 51 -16.18 14.62 -1.03
N TRP A 52 -16.34 13.50 -0.32
CA TRP A 52 -17.65 13.00 0.09
C TRP A 52 -18.25 13.76 1.27
N ALA A 53 -17.43 14.45 2.08
CA ALA A 53 -17.90 15.32 3.16
C ALA A 53 -18.64 16.56 2.65
N PHE A 54 -18.49 16.91 1.37
CA PHE A 54 -19.13 18.05 0.73
C PHE A 54 -20.39 17.68 -0.06
N ILE A 55 -20.89 16.43 0.01
CA ILE A 55 -22.12 16.03 -0.67
C ILE A 55 -23.33 16.53 0.15
N PRO A 56 -24.09 17.53 -0.33
CA PRO A 56 -25.28 18.00 0.38
C PRO A 56 -26.36 16.90 0.37
N ASN A 57 -27.04 16.72 1.51
CA ASN A 57 -28.07 15.69 1.73
C ASN A 57 -27.58 14.23 1.67
N ALA A 58 -26.36 13.95 2.16
CA ALA A 58 -25.88 12.58 2.30
C ALA A 58 -26.72 11.80 3.34
N GLY A 59 -27.52 10.84 2.88
CA GLY A 59 -28.28 9.92 3.73
C GLY A 59 -27.40 8.83 4.34
N VAL A 60 -27.91 8.13 5.37
CA VAL A 60 -27.18 7.10 6.12
C VAL A 60 -26.60 6.00 5.21
N GLY A 61 -27.30 5.64 4.13
CA GLY A 61 -26.83 4.67 3.14
C GLY A 61 -25.57 5.10 2.38
N GLN A 62 -25.39 6.40 2.13
CA GLN A 62 -24.18 6.92 1.47
C GLN A 62 -22.97 6.91 2.40
N TRP A 63 -23.18 7.16 3.71
CA TRP A 63 -22.12 7.02 4.71
C TRP A 63 -21.63 5.58 4.88
N ILE A 64 -22.55 4.60 4.83
CA ILE A 64 -22.19 3.17 4.85
C ILE A 64 -21.41 2.78 3.60
N GLY A 65 -21.87 3.21 2.42
CA GLY A 65 -21.16 2.99 1.16
C GLY A 65 -19.78 3.63 1.14
N PHE A 66 -19.64 4.81 1.75
CA PHE A 66 -18.36 5.49 1.92
C PHE A 66 -17.37 4.66 2.75
N VAL A 67 -17.77 4.21 3.94
CA VAL A 67 -16.92 3.39 4.83
C VAL A 67 -16.51 2.10 4.12
N TYR A 68 -17.45 1.44 3.45
CA TYR A 68 -17.17 0.24 2.67
C TYR A 68 -16.17 0.49 1.54
N ASN A 69 -16.37 1.54 0.74
CA ASN A 69 -15.50 1.84 -0.39
C ASN A 69 -14.10 2.28 0.08
N PHE A 70 -14.02 3.01 1.19
CA PHE A 70 -12.75 3.37 1.82
C PHE A 70 -11.99 2.13 2.31
N LEU A 71 -12.67 1.19 2.98
CA LEU A 71 -12.07 -0.08 3.41
C LEU A 71 -11.54 -0.88 2.22
N VAL A 72 -12.38 -1.10 1.19
CA VAL A 72 -12.01 -1.89 0.01
C VAL A 72 -10.87 -1.24 -0.77
N ALA A 73 -10.92 0.08 -1.01
CA ALA A 73 -9.85 0.80 -1.69
C ALA A 73 -8.52 0.77 -0.92
N ASN A 74 -8.58 0.69 0.41
CA ASN A 74 -7.40 0.63 1.28
C ASN A 74 -6.94 -0.79 1.63
N ILE A 75 -7.63 -1.86 1.19
CA ILE A 75 -7.16 -3.26 1.35
C ILE A 75 -5.76 -3.39 0.77
N LEU A 76 -5.52 -2.82 -0.42
CA LEU A 76 -4.22 -2.81 -1.06
C LEU A 76 -3.16 -2.19 -0.13
N THR A 77 -3.45 -1.01 0.41
CA THR A 77 -2.56 -0.30 1.34
C THR A 77 -2.26 -1.12 2.60
N ILE A 78 -3.25 -1.80 3.17
CA ILE A 78 -3.11 -2.66 4.37
C ILE A 78 -2.21 -3.87 4.08
N VAL A 79 -2.41 -4.55 2.94
CA VAL A 79 -1.56 -5.68 2.53
C VAL A 79 -0.11 -5.25 2.38
N LEU A 80 0.12 -4.07 1.81
CA LEU A 80 1.45 -3.49 1.63
C LEU A 80 2.12 -3.13 2.96
N LEU A 81 1.36 -2.58 3.90
CA LEU A 81 1.82 -2.31 5.27
C LEU A 81 2.21 -3.60 6.00
N LEU A 82 1.42 -4.66 5.87
CA LEU A 82 1.71 -5.97 6.48
C LEU A 82 3.02 -6.56 5.93
N ILE A 83 3.22 -6.52 4.61
CA ILE A 83 4.45 -7.00 3.96
C ILE A 83 5.66 -6.18 4.42
N TYR A 84 5.52 -4.86 4.53
CA TYR A 84 6.58 -3.97 5.01
C TYR A 84 6.98 -4.30 6.46
N PHE A 85 6.01 -4.39 7.38
CA PHE A 85 6.29 -4.69 8.78
C PHE A 85 6.90 -6.09 8.95
N GLY A 86 6.39 -7.09 8.20
CA GLY A 86 6.95 -8.44 8.19
C GLY A 86 8.40 -8.48 7.71
N SER A 87 8.73 -7.76 6.64
CA SER A 87 10.09 -7.67 6.10
C SER A 87 11.05 -6.94 7.05
N LYS A 88 10.62 -5.81 7.62
CA LYS A 88 11.45 -5.00 8.51
C LYS A 88 11.77 -5.71 9.83
N SER A 89 10.85 -6.52 10.33
CA SER A 89 11.07 -7.36 11.52
C SER A 89 12.18 -8.40 11.27
N ARG A 90 12.23 -8.99 10.08
CA ARG A 90 13.28 -9.95 9.69
C ARG A 90 14.64 -9.30 9.53
N GLU A 91 14.71 -8.10 8.97
CA GLU A 91 15.97 -7.36 8.78
C GLU A 91 16.64 -7.03 10.13
N LYS A 92 15.85 -6.60 11.13
CA LYS A 92 16.35 -6.36 12.50
C LYS A 92 16.94 -7.63 13.11
N LYS A 93 16.23 -8.76 13.02
CA LYS A 93 16.71 -10.06 13.54
C LYS A 93 18.02 -10.50 12.88
N ASN A 94 18.14 -10.34 11.56
CA ASN A 94 19.37 -10.70 10.85
C ASN A 94 20.55 -9.78 11.20
N LYS A 95 20.30 -8.49 11.46
CA LYS A 95 21.36 -7.56 11.91
C LYS A 95 21.89 -7.93 13.28
N GLU A 96 21.02 -8.30 14.23
CA GLU A 96 21.40 -8.78 15.57
C GLU A 96 22.24 -10.06 15.49
N LEU A 97 21.79 -11.06 14.70
CA LEU A 97 22.52 -12.33 14.50
C LEU A 97 23.90 -12.14 13.84
N ARG A 98 24.02 -11.16 12.92
CA ARG A 98 25.32 -10.85 12.30
C ARG A 98 26.25 -10.12 13.26
N LYS A 99 25.70 -9.31 14.17
CA LYS A 99 26.47 -8.58 15.18
C LYS A 99 27.05 -9.54 16.22
N SER A 100 26.26 -10.51 16.69
CA SER A 100 26.76 -11.54 17.62
C SER A 100 27.85 -12.40 16.98
N LYS A 101 27.71 -12.77 15.70
CA LYS A 101 28.69 -13.59 14.98
C LYS A 101 30.03 -12.89 14.71
N ILE A 102 30.06 -11.55 14.66
CA ILE A 102 31.28 -10.76 14.49
C ILE A 102 31.98 -10.53 15.84
N GLN A 103 31.24 -10.49 16.95
CA GLN A 103 31.82 -10.33 18.29
C GLN A 103 32.40 -11.63 18.86
N ASP A 104 31.99 -12.79 18.33
CA ASP A 104 32.54 -14.11 18.65
C ASP A 104 33.84 -14.45 17.88
N LEU A 105 34.25 -13.59 16.93
CA LEU A 105 35.40 -13.77 16.03
C LEU A 105 36.56 -12.86 16.45
#